data_AF-A9EB72-F1
#
_entry.id   AF-A9EB72-F1
#
_cell.length_a   1.000
_cell.length_b   1.000
_cell.length_c   1.000
_cell.angle_alpha   90.00
_cell.angle_beta   90.00
_cell.angle_gamma   90.00
#
_symmetry.space_group_name_H-M   'P 1'
#
loop_
_entity.id
_entity.type
_entity.pdbx_description
1 polymer ?
#
loop_
_entity_poly.entity_id
_entity_poly.type
_entity_poly.pdbx_seq_one_letter_code
_entity_poly.pdbx_strand_id
1 'polypeptide(L)'
;MFSQPEVVIESYINGTRKRYLNVFNYFALAITITGFFTFFFLKFYPEIFTEAMDFMNSSQQSEQQRKMFSNFMSGIFDYQSLMYFLMIPLLALISKIVFHNYKKYNYTEHAVIYLYAYSHTVVLINVIYLFCIIVYNPLLSYITLLSIPLSVLYVAYVLKRLYRLSFKKIVLKTLLFIGVGLLFYIVITIIIGIIMIIVMFLDGSFMEMVEEQRRLKGK
;
A
#
# COMPACT_ATOMS: atom_id res chain seq x y z
N MET A 1 -10.41 17.37 -6.57
CA MET A 1 -9.48 16.24 -6.39
C MET A 1 -9.33 15.44 -7.70
N PHE A 2 -10.42 14.93 -8.30
CA PHE A 2 -10.38 14.29 -9.63
C PHE A 2 -9.86 15.17 -10.77
N SER A 3 -10.37 16.41 -10.92
CA SER A 3 -10.05 17.26 -12.08
C SER A 3 -8.98 18.32 -11.81
N GLN A 4 -8.90 18.79 -10.57
CA GLN A 4 -8.01 19.87 -10.13
C GLN A 4 -7.44 19.54 -8.74
N PRO A 5 -6.53 18.55 -8.63
CA PRO A 5 -5.91 18.20 -7.35
C PRO A 5 -5.07 19.35 -6.79
N GLU A 6 -4.42 20.14 -7.64
CA GLU A 6 -3.58 21.26 -7.23
C GLU A 6 -4.34 22.34 -6.48
N VAL A 7 -5.57 22.67 -6.92
CA VAL A 7 -6.39 23.69 -6.26
C VAL A 7 -6.75 23.26 -4.85
N VAL A 8 -7.14 22.00 -4.65
CA VAL A 8 -7.54 21.48 -3.33
C VAL A 8 -6.35 21.42 -2.38
N ILE A 9 -5.24 20.84 -2.84
CA ILE A 9 -4.06 20.59 -2.02
C ILE A 9 -3.32 21.89 -1.71
N GLU A 10 -3.07 22.75 -2.71
CA GLU A 10 -2.40 24.05 -2.48
C GLU A 10 -3.27 24.98 -1.63
N SER A 11 -4.61 24.95 -1.77
CA SER A 11 -5.51 25.72 -0.89
C SER A 11 -5.38 25.32 0.58
N TYR A 12 -5.25 24.02 0.87
CA TYR A 12 -5.05 23.51 2.22
C TYR A 12 -3.68 23.92 2.77
N ILE A 13 -2.61 23.73 1.98
CA ILE A 13 -1.24 24.10 2.35
C ILE A 13 -1.14 25.61 2.65
N ASN A 14 -1.76 26.45 1.82
CA ASN A 14 -1.74 27.91 1.97
C ASN A 14 -2.71 28.44 3.05
N GLY A 15 -3.32 27.56 3.86
CA GLY A 15 -4.03 27.98 5.07
C GLY A 15 -5.52 28.34 4.92
N THR A 16 -6.17 28.03 3.80
CA THR A 16 -7.64 28.21 3.66
C THR A 16 -8.42 27.08 4.35
N ARG A 17 -8.25 26.95 5.67
CA ARG A 17 -8.76 25.82 6.49
C ARG A 17 -10.29 25.64 6.50
N LYS A 18 -11.07 26.57 5.95
CA LYS A 18 -12.55 26.54 5.98
C LYS A 18 -13.21 25.97 4.71
N ARG A 19 -12.49 25.77 3.60
CA ARG A 19 -13.12 25.44 2.30
C ARG A 19 -13.11 23.95 1.93
N TYR A 20 -12.28 23.14 2.58
CA TYR A 20 -12.13 21.70 2.31
C TYR A 20 -12.11 20.91 3.62
N LEU A 21 -12.55 19.65 3.57
CA LEU A 21 -12.44 18.72 4.69
C LEU A 21 -11.02 18.76 5.25
N ASN A 22 -10.89 18.70 6.57
CA ASN A 22 -9.58 18.50 7.19
C ASN A 22 -8.95 17.25 6.57
N VAL A 23 -7.73 17.38 6.05
CA VAL A 23 -7.02 16.31 5.34
C VAL A 23 -6.95 15.01 6.16
N PHE A 24 -6.81 15.12 7.48
CA PHE A 24 -6.86 13.98 8.39
C PHE A 24 -8.24 13.34 8.46
N ASN A 25 -9.30 14.13 8.48
CA ASN A 25 -10.67 13.62 8.46
C ASN A 25 -10.97 12.92 7.14
N TYR A 26 -10.50 13.48 6.02
CA TYR A 26 -10.66 12.85 4.71
C TYR A 26 -9.93 11.50 4.64
N PHE A 27 -8.72 11.42 5.19
CA PHE A 27 -7.97 10.18 5.29
C PHE A 27 -8.62 9.15 6.23
N ALA A 28 -9.11 9.59 7.39
CA ALA A 28 -9.84 8.72 8.31
C ALA A 28 -11.12 8.16 7.66
N LEU A 29 -11.87 9.00 6.93
CA LEU A 29 -13.03 8.55 6.15
C LEU A 29 -12.64 7.52 5.09
N ALA A 30 -11.56 7.76 4.34
CA ALA A 30 -11.09 6.82 3.33
C ALA A 30 -10.69 5.47 3.92
N ILE A 31 -9.97 5.44 5.04
CA ILE A 31 -9.64 4.20 5.74
C ILE A 31 -10.90 3.51 6.26
N THR A 32 -11.82 4.25 6.86
CA THR A 32 -13.08 3.68 7.39
C THR A 32 -13.88 3.01 6.28
N ILE A 33 -14.01 3.69 5.13
CA ILE A 33 -14.63 3.15 3.93
C ILE A 33 -13.90 1.87 3.49
N THR A 34 -12.57 1.89 3.48
CA THR A 34 -11.77 0.71 3.11
C THR A 34 -11.97 -0.46 4.07
N GLY A 35 -12.01 -0.21 5.38
CA GLY A 35 -12.28 -1.23 6.38
C GLY A 35 -13.69 -1.81 6.24
N PHE A 36 -14.68 -0.97 5.94
CA PHE A 36 -16.03 -1.43 5.62
C PHE A 36 -16.04 -2.31 4.37
N PHE A 37 -15.34 -1.92 3.31
CA PHE A 37 -15.17 -2.75 2.12
C PHE A 37 -14.49 -4.08 2.46
N THR A 38 -13.36 -4.07 3.17
CA THR A 38 -12.67 -5.29 3.62
C THR A 38 -13.60 -6.22 4.40
N PHE A 39 -14.39 -5.67 5.34
CA PHE A 39 -15.39 -6.45 6.08
C PHE A 39 -16.43 -7.07 5.13
N PHE A 40 -16.95 -6.29 4.19
CA PHE A 40 -17.91 -6.76 3.19
C PHE A 40 -17.31 -7.90 2.33
N PHE A 41 -16.07 -7.74 1.85
CA PHE A 41 -15.36 -8.77 1.09
C PHE A 41 -15.19 -10.06 1.89
N LEU A 42 -14.67 -9.97 3.12
CA LEU A 42 -14.43 -11.15 3.96
C LEU A 42 -15.74 -11.86 4.35
N LYS A 43 -16.83 -11.12 4.51
CA LYS A 43 -18.13 -11.68 4.93
C LYS A 43 -18.91 -12.31 3.79
N PHE A 44 -18.95 -11.66 2.63
CA PHE A 44 -19.83 -12.06 1.51
C PHE A 44 -19.08 -12.75 0.36
N TYR A 45 -17.76 -12.60 0.28
CA TYR A 45 -16.91 -13.19 -0.76
C TYR A 45 -15.64 -13.84 -0.17
N PRO A 46 -15.76 -14.73 0.84
CA PRO A 46 -14.61 -15.35 1.49
C PRO A 46 -13.76 -16.19 0.52
N GLU A 47 -14.39 -16.76 -0.51
CA GLU A 47 -13.75 -17.61 -1.53
C GLU A 47 -12.60 -16.89 -2.25
N ILE A 48 -12.77 -15.60 -2.55
CA ILE A 48 -11.77 -14.77 -3.21
C ILE A 48 -10.51 -14.65 -2.34
N PHE A 49 -10.71 -14.51 -1.03
CA PHE A 49 -9.61 -14.39 -0.09
C PHE A 49 -8.89 -15.73 0.09
N THR A 50 -9.64 -16.83 0.21
CA THR A 50 -9.05 -18.16 0.34
C THR A 50 -8.25 -18.56 -0.90
N GLU A 51 -8.76 -18.28 -2.10
CA GLU A 51 -8.04 -18.54 -3.36
C GLU A 51 -6.76 -17.71 -3.46
N ALA A 52 -6.81 -16.43 -3.08
CA ALA A 52 -5.61 -15.58 -3.05
C ALA A 52 -4.57 -16.10 -2.04
N MET A 53 -5.03 -16.56 -0.87
CA MET A 53 -4.17 -17.12 0.17
C MET A 53 -3.54 -18.45 -0.26
N ASP A 54 -4.32 -19.32 -0.90
CA ASP A 54 -3.84 -20.60 -1.43
C ASP A 54 -2.82 -20.41 -2.55
N PHE A 55 -3.06 -19.46 -3.45
CA PHE A 55 -2.10 -19.10 -4.49
C PHE A 55 -0.76 -18.64 -3.89
N MET A 56 -0.78 -17.78 -2.86
CA MET A 56 0.44 -17.34 -2.19
C MET A 56 1.16 -18.48 -1.44
N ASN A 57 0.39 -19.36 -0.79
CA ASN A 57 0.91 -20.51 -0.06
C ASN A 57 1.45 -21.63 -0.97
N SER A 58 1.07 -21.67 -2.24
CA SER A 58 1.50 -22.70 -3.20
C SER A 58 3.03 -22.79 -3.38
N SER A 59 3.74 -21.71 -3.03
CA SER A 59 5.21 -21.62 -3.07
C SER A 59 5.93 -22.22 -1.86
N GLN A 60 5.20 -22.58 -0.79
CA GLN A 60 5.78 -23.01 0.48
C GLN A 60 5.93 -24.54 0.54
N GLN A 61 7.12 -25.02 0.91
CA GLN A 61 7.47 -26.45 0.83
C GLN A 61 7.16 -27.23 2.12
N SER A 62 7.07 -26.56 3.28
CA SER A 62 6.79 -27.19 4.58
C SER A 62 5.51 -26.63 5.21
N GLU A 63 4.88 -27.44 6.07
CA GLU A 63 3.64 -27.05 6.74
C GLU A 63 3.90 -25.93 7.76
N GLN A 64 5.06 -25.95 8.43
CA GLN A 64 5.52 -24.87 9.31
C GLN A 64 5.64 -23.53 8.57
N GLN A 65 6.20 -23.53 7.35
CA GLN A 65 6.30 -22.33 6.51
C GLN A 65 4.93 -21.79 6.09
N ARG A 66 3.99 -22.67 5.71
CA ARG A 66 2.62 -22.28 5.35
C ARG A 66 1.91 -21.61 6.54
N LYS A 67 1.98 -22.21 7.72
CA LYS A 67 1.39 -21.63 8.95
C LYS A 67 2.01 -20.28 9.29
N MET A 68 3.34 -20.16 9.22
CA MET A 68 4.03 -18.91 9.49
C MET A 68 3.63 -17.80 8.50
N PHE A 69 3.61 -18.13 7.20
CA PHE A 69 3.19 -17.19 6.16
C PHE A 69 1.74 -16.76 6.35
N SER A 70 0.84 -17.71 6.62
CA SER A 70 -0.58 -17.40 6.88
C SER A 70 -0.75 -16.50 8.09
N ASN A 71 -0.06 -16.78 9.21
CA ASN A 71 -0.11 -15.95 10.41
C ASN A 71 0.41 -14.53 10.15
N PHE A 72 1.49 -14.41 9.37
CA PHE A 72 2.02 -13.11 8.97
C PHE A 72 1.03 -12.32 8.12
N MET A 73 0.40 -12.97 7.13
CA MET A 73 -0.60 -12.32 6.28
C MET A 73 -1.84 -11.92 7.08
N SER A 74 -2.35 -12.77 7.98
CA SER A 74 -3.43 -12.42 8.90
C SER A 74 -3.07 -11.19 9.73
N GLY A 75 -1.85 -11.12 10.28
CA GLY A 75 -1.37 -9.94 10.99
C GLY A 75 -1.36 -8.67 10.13
N ILE A 76 -0.97 -8.77 8.85
CA ILE A 76 -1.05 -7.62 7.92
C ILE A 76 -2.49 -7.12 7.78
N PHE A 77 -3.47 -8.04 7.67
CA PHE A 77 -4.88 -7.68 7.56
C PHE A 77 -5.43 -7.07 8.86
N ASP A 78 -5.10 -7.65 10.02
CA ASP A 78 -5.55 -7.14 11.32
C ASP A 78 -5.08 -5.70 11.57
N TYR A 79 -3.87 -5.36 11.12
CA TYR A 79 -3.28 -4.03 11.28
C TYR A 79 -3.31 -3.19 9.99
N GLN A 80 -4.14 -3.54 9.01
CA GLN A 80 -4.19 -2.89 7.68
C GLN A 80 -4.33 -1.36 7.77
N SER A 81 -5.19 -0.86 8.67
CA SER A 81 -5.40 0.58 8.86
C SER A 81 -4.16 1.31 9.39
N LEU A 82 -3.42 0.67 10.31
CA LEU A 82 -2.17 1.20 10.83
C LEU A 82 -1.10 1.20 9.74
N MET A 83 -1.05 0.16 8.92
CA MET A 83 -0.14 0.09 7.77
C MET A 83 -0.42 1.22 6.80
N TYR A 84 -1.68 1.50 6.47
CA TYR A 84 -2.04 2.66 5.63
C TYR A 84 -1.58 3.97 6.23
N PHE A 85 -1.73 4.16 7.54
CA PHE A 85 -1.24 5.36 8.22
C PHE A 85 0.29 5.48 8.13
N LEU A 86 1.05 4.40 8.36
CA LEU A 86 2.51 4.37 8.27
C LEU A 86 3.05 4.53 6.85
N MET A 87 2.27 4.16 5.82
CA MET A 87 2.65 4.36 4.43
C MET A 87 2.72 5.85 4.06
N ILE A 88 1.87 6.70 4.65
CA ILE A 88 1.87 8.14 4.34
C ILE A 88 3.22 8.82 4.63
N PRO A 89 3.79 8.76 5.85
CA PRO A 89 5.08 9.39 6.14
C PRO A 89 6.23 8.78 5.33
N LEU A 90 6.16 7.48 5.01
CA LEU A 90 7.13 6.81 4.15
C LEU A 90 7.07 7.35 2.71
N LEU A 91 5.88 7.40 2.11
CA LEU A 91 5.68 7.94 0.77
C LEU A 91 6.06 9.42 0.69
N ALA A 92 5.74 10.20 1.72
CA ALA A 92 6.15 11.60 1.84
C ALA A 92 7.67 11.75 1.89
N LEU A 93 8.37 10.85 2.60
CA LEU A 93 9.83 10.84 2.69
C LEU A 93 10.46 10.53 1.33
N ILE A 94 10.00 9.46 0.66
CA ILE A 94 10.45 9.08 -0.68
C ILE A 94 10.23 10.25 -1.64
N SER A 95 9.05 10.87 -1.61
CA SER A 95 8.72 12.01 -2.45
C SER A 95 9.63 13.21 -2.20
N LYS A 96 9.91 13.52 -0.93
CA LYS A 96 10.83 14.61 -0.57
C LYS A 96 12.24 14.37 -1.11
N ILE A 97 12.72 13.13 -1.07
CA ILE A 97 14.02 12.75 -1.64
C ILE A 97 13.99 12.93 -3.17
N VAL A 98 12.96 12.40 -3.83
CA VAL A 98 12.82 12.43 -5.30
C VAL A 98 12.65 13.85 -5.84
N PHE A 99 11.92 14.72 -5.15
CA PHE A 99 11.64 16.09 -5.56
C PHE A 99 12.52 17.13 -4.86
N HIS A 100 13.60 16.71 -4.19
CA HIS A 100 14.50 17.57 -3.43
C HIS A 100 15.00 18.79 -4.23
N ASN A 101 15.25 18.61 -5.53
CA ASN A 101 15.74 19.65 -6.43
C ASN A 101 14.73 20.78 -6.72
N TYR A 102 13.44 20.60 -6.47
CA TYR A 102 12.44 21.66 -6.68
C TYR A 102 12.27 22.59 -5.48
N LYS A 103 12.59 22.13 -4.26
CA LYS A 103 12.45 22.89 -3.00
C LYS A 103 11.08 23.59 -2.79
N LYS A 104 10.03 23.16 -3.51
CA LYS A 104 8.69 23.77 -3.47
C LYS A 104 7.92 23.41 -2.20
N TYR A 105 8.05 22.16 -1.75
CA TYR A 105 7.31 21.64 -0.60
C TYR A 105 8.24 21.11 0.49
N ASN A 106 7.88 21.34 1.75
CA ASN A 106 8.53 20.76 2.91
C ASN A 106 8.01 19.34 3.20
N TYR A 107 8.59 18.64 4.19
CA TYR A 107 8.19 17.26 4.52
C TYR A 107 6.71 17.14 4.92
N THR A 108 6.22 18.07 5.74
CA THR A 108 4.84 18.10 6.21
C THR A 108 3.86 18.34 5.06
N GLU A 109 4.22 19.20 4.11
CA GLU A 109 3.45 19.45 2.90
C GLU A 109 3.44 18.22 1.97
N HIS A 110 4.55 17.49 1.86
CA HIS A 110 4.56 16.18 1.22
C HIS A 110 3.58 15.23 1.93
N ALA A 111 3.59 15.16 3.27
CA ALA A 111 2.63 14.34 3.99
C ALA A 111 1.17 14.73 3.68
N VAL A 112 0.84 16.02 3.62
CA VAL A 112 -0.48 16.51 3.20
C VAL A 112 -0.83 16.09 1.78
N ILE A 113 0.10 16.21 0.83
CA ILE A 113 -0.09 15.76 -0.56
C ILE A 113 -0.46 14.27 -0.58
N TYR A 114 0.26 13.43 0.15
CA TYR A 114 0.01 11.99 0.18
C TYR A 114 -1.24 11.62 0.95
N LEU A 115 -1.59 12.31 2.04
CA LEU A 115 -2.86 12.09 2.72
C LEU A 115 -4.03 12.30 1.75
N TYR A 116 -4.04 13.39 0.97
CA TYR A 116 -5.07 13.60 -0.04
C TYR A 116 -4.99 12.57 -1.16
N ALA A 117 -3.85 12.46 -1.83
CA ALA A 117 -3.65 11.61 -3.01
C ALA A 117 -4.01 10.15 -2.71
N TYR A 118 -3.45 9.61 -1.63
CA TYR A 118 -3.65 8.22 -1.22
C TYR A 118 -5.10 7.94 -0.83
N SER A 119 -5.72 8.80 -0.01
CA SER A 119 -7.14 8.65 0.36
C SER A 119 -8.04 8.58 -0.87
N HIS A 120 -7.79 9.45 -1.84
CA HIS A 120 -8.59 9.52 -3.04
C HIS A 120 -8.38 8.30 -3.96
N THR A 121 -7.12 7.86 -4.11
CA THR A 121 -6.80 6.62 -4.82
C THR A 121 -7.50 5.42 -4.20
N VAL A 122 -7.39 5.25 -2.89
CA VAL A 122 -7.97 4.09 -2.20
C VAL A 122 -9.49 4.08 -2.32
N VAL A 123 -10.17 5.21 -2.12
CA VAL A 123 -11.63 5.31 -2.30
C VAL A 123 -12.01 4.96 -3.74
N LEU A 124 -11.31 5.48 -4.75
CA LEU A 124 -11.60 5.16 -6.15
C LEU A 124 -11.39 3.68 -6.45
N ILE A 125 -10.29 3.09 -5.99
CA ILE A 125 -9.99 1.66 -6.20
C ILE A 125 -11.07 0.79 -5.55
N ASN A 126 -11.49 1.09 -4.32
CA ASN A 126 -12.56 0.35 -3.65
C ASN A 126 -13.90 0.43 -4.40
N VAL A 127 -14.25 1.60 -4.95
CA VAL A 127 -15.46 1.76 -5.77
C VAL A 127 -15.37 0.92 -7.05
N ILE A 128 -14.20 0.86 -7.70
CA ILE A 128 -13.98 0.01 -8.86
C ILE A 128 -14.10 -1.47 -8.48
N TYR A 129 -13.52 -1.89 -7.35
CA TYR A 129 -13.64 -3.27 -6.89
C TYR A 129 -15.09 -3.66 -6.63
N LEU A 130 -15.89 -2.80 -5.98
CA LEU A 130 -17.32 -3.04 -5.77
C LEU A 130 -18.06 -3.21 -7.10
N PHE A 131 -17.79 -2.32 -8.06
CA PHE A 131 -18.40 -2.40 -9.39
C PHE A 131 -18.04 -3.70 -10.11
N CYS A 132 -16.77 -4.12 -10.05
CA CYS A 132 -16.32 -5.35 -10.69
C CYS A 132 -17.02 -6.60 -10.18
N ILE A 133 -17.22 -6.71 -8.86
CA ILE A 133 -17.94 -7.85 -8.28
C ILE A 133 -19.38 -7.92 -8.78
N ILE A 134 -20.09 -6.79 -8.78
CA ILE A 134 -21.51 -6.73 -9.15
C ILE A 134 -21.70 -7.15 -10.62
N VAL A 135 -20.76 -6.77 -11.49
CA VAL A 135 -20.83 -7.05 -12.92
C VAL A 135 -20.35 -8.47 -13.24
N TYR A 136 -19.12 -8.82 -12.83
CA TYR A 136 -18.52 -10.12 -13.09
C TYR A 136 -17.35 -10.38 -12.13
N ASN A 137 -17.54 -11.28 -11.18
CA ASN A 137 -16.61 -11.56 -10.08
C ASN A 137 -15.14 -11.75 -10.53
N PRO A 138 -14.82 -12.52 -11.59
CA PRO A 138 -13.44 -12.70 -12.06
C PRO A 138 -12.73 -11.42 -12.55
N LEU A 139 -13.46 -10.33 -12.85
CA LEU A 139 -12.84 -9.03 -13.14
C LEU A 139 -12.02 -8.50 -11.96
N LEU A 140 -12.38 -8.89 -10.74
CA LEU A 140 -11.72 -8.42 -9.54
C LEU A 140 -10.23 -8.79 -9.53
N SER A 141 -9.87 -10.00 -9.96
CA SER A 141 -8.47 -10.44 -10.02
C SER A 141 -7.64 -9.59 -10.98
N TYR A 142 -8.18 -9.26 -12.16
CA TYR A 142 -7.51 -8.39 -13.12
C TYR A 142 -7.38 -6.94 -12.61
N ILE A 143 -8.43 -6.40 -12.01
CA ILE A 143 -8.39 -5.03 -11.46
C ILE A 143 -7.48 -4.95 -10.23
N THR A 144 -7.38 -6.01 -9.43
CA THR A 144 -6.43 -6.09 -8.32
C THR A 144 -5.00 -5.95 -8.83
N LEU A 145 -4.64 -6.66 -9.90
CA LEU A 145 -3.33 -6.52 -10.54
C LEU A 145 -3.10 -5.10 -11.10
N LEU A 146 -4.12 -4.49 -11.69
CA LEU A 146 -4.04 -3.13 -12.25
C LEU A 146 -4.10 -2.02 -11.19
N SER A 147 -4.49 -2.31 -9.95
CA SER A 147 -4.66 -1.30 -8.90
C SER A 147 -3.36 -0.55 -8.58
N ILE A 148 -2.22 -1.25 -8.58
CA ILE A 148 -0.90 -0.67 -8.34
C ILE A 148 -0.52 0.33 -9.44
N PRO A 149 -0.49 -0.03 -10.74
CA PRO A 149 -0.16 0.93 -11.79
C PRO A 149 -1.17 2.09 -11.85
N LEU A 150 -2.48 1.85 -11.65
CA LEU A 150 -3.48 2.92 -11.58
C LEU A 150 -3.19 3.90 -10.44
N SER A 151 -2.81 3.39 -9.27
CA SER A 151 -2.43 4.21 -8.11
C SER A 151 -1.21 5.07 -8.41
N VAL A 152 -0.17 4.48 -9.01
CA VAL A 152 1.06 5.19 -9.40
C VAL A 152 0.75 6.27 -10.43
N LEU A 153 -0.07 5.96 -11.44
CA LEU A 153 -0.47 6.92 -12.47
C LEU A 153 -1.26 8.09 -11.88
N TYR A 154 -2.17 7.82 -10.95
CA TYR A 154 -2.95 8.87 -10.29
C TYR A 154 -2.06 9.79 -9.44
N VAL A 155 -1.19 9.22 -8.60
CA VAL A 155 -0.25 10.01 -7.79
C VAL A 155 0.71 10.81 -8.69
N ALA A 156 1.18 10.22 -9.80
CA ALA A 156 2.00 10.92 -10.79
C ALA A 156 1.23 12.09 -11.44
N TYR A 157 -0.06 11.91 -11.75
CA TYR A 157 -0.92 13.00 -12.23
C TYR A 157 -1.03 14.14 -11.19
N VAL A 158 -1.27 13.82 -9.92
CA VAL A 158 -1.33 14.81 -8.83
C VAL A 158 -0.01 15.59 -8.72
N LEU A 159 1.14 14.89 -8.68
CA LEU A 159 2.45 15.52 -8.59
C LEU A 159 2.79 16.33 -9.84
N LYS A 160 2.42 15.86 -11.04
CA LYS A 160 2.58 16.61 -12.29
C LYS A 160 1.87 17.96 -12.21
N ARG A 161 0.63 17.98 -11.72
CA ARG A 161 -0.17 19.20 -11.57
C ARG A 161 0.42 20.14 -10.52
N LEU A 162 0.78 19.61 -9.35
CA LEU A 162 1.35 20.39 -8.24
C LEU A 162 2.69 21.04 -8.59
N TYR A 163 3.58 20.34 -9.30
CA TYR A 163 4.88 20.88 -9.69
C TYR A 163 4.87 21.51 -11.10
N ARG A 164 3.71 21.55 -11.78
CA ARG A 164 3.54 22.04 -13.15
C ARG A 164 4.58 21.45 -14.12
N LEU A 165 4.77 20.14 -14.05
CA LEU A 165 5.81 19.43 -14.80
C LEU A 165 5.36 19.05 -16.21
N SER A 166 6.32 19.01 -17.13
CA SER A 166 6.14 18.39 -18.44
C SER A 166 6.03 16.87 -18.32
N PHE A 167 5.45 16.22 -19.33
CA PHE A 167 5.24 14.77 -19.35
C PHE A 167 6.55 13.99 -19.17
N LYS A 168 7.61 14.37 -19.88
CA LYS A 168 8.94 13.73 -19.76
C LYS A 168 9.50 13.83 -18.33
N LYS A 169 9.35 14.98 -17.68
CA LYS A 169 9.85 15.21 -16.33
C LYS A 169 9.10 14.37 -15.29
N ILE A 170 7.77 14.26 -15.40
CA ILE A 170 7.01 13.43 -14.45
C ILE A 170 7.34 11.95 -14.64
N VAL A 171 7.47 11.45 -15.87
CA VAL A 171 7.83 10.05 -16.13
C VAL A 171 9.17 9.71 -15.47
N LEU A 172 10.19 10.55 -15.64
CA LEU A 172 11.49 10.35 -15.01
C LEU A 172 11.41 10.39 -13.48
N LYS A 173 10.61 11.31 -12.93
CA LYS A 173 10.43 11.42 -11.48
C LYS A 173 9.65 10.25 -10.89
N THR A 174 8.67 9.72 -11.61
CA THR A 174 7.95 8.50 -11.22
C THR A 174 8.90 7.29 -11.23
N LEU A 175 9.76 7.15 -12.24
CA LEU A 175 10.78 6.09 -12.26
C LEU A 175 11.76 6.21 -11.07
N LEU A 176 12.24 7.42 -10.77
CA LEU A 176 13.07 7.66 -9.58
C LEU A 176 12.31 7.35 -8.28
N PHE A 177 11.02 7.69 -8.21
CA PHE A 177 10.17 7.38 -7.05
C PHE A 177 10.06 5.87 -6.83
N ILE A 178 9.85 5.10 -7.90
CA ILE A 178 9.84 3.64 -7.84
C ILE A 178 11.20 3.11 -7.40
N GLY A 179 12.30 3.60 -7.98
CA GLY A 179 13.65 3.15 -7.62
C GLY A 179 14.01 3.41 -6.15
N VAL A 180 13.73 4.61 -5.63
CA VAL A 180 13.94 4.93 -4.21
C VAL A 180 12.99 4.12 -3.33
N GLY A 181 11.73 3.97 -3.74
CA GLY A 181 10.75 3.14 -3.03
C GLY A 181 11.17 1.67 -2.93
N LEU A 182 11.73 1.10 -3.99
CA LEU A 182 12.28 -0.25 -4.00
C LEU A 182 13.44 -0.40 -3.00
N LEU A 183 14.31 0.60 -2.87
CA LEU A 183 15.38 0.57 -1.88
C LEU A 183 14.82 0.55 -0.45
N PHE A 184 13.84 1.40 -0.15
CA PHE A 184 13.15 1.37 1.16
C PHE A 184 12.46 0.02 1.40
N TYR A 185 11.80 -0.53 0.38
CA TYR A 185 11.14 -1.84 0.46
C TYR A 185 12.12 -2.96 0.80
N ILE A 186 13.28 -3.02 0.13
CA ILE A 186 14.34 -4.00 0.42
C ILE A 186 14.81 -3.87 1.86
N VAL A 187 15.10 -2.65 2.32
CA VAL A 187 15.56 -2.39 3.70
C VAL A 187 14.51 -2.85 4.72
N ILE A 188 13.24 -2.48 4.53
CA ILE A 188 12.15 -2.86 5.44
C ILE A 188 11.98 -4.39 5.46
N THR A 189 12.03 -5.04 4.30
CA THR A 189 11.87 -6.50 4.19
C THR A 189 13.01 -7.23 4.90
N ILE A 190 14.25 -6.75 4.78
CA ILE A 190 15.40 -7.31 5.52
C ILE A 190 15.20 -7.15 7.02
N ILE A 191 14.78 -5.97 7.49
CA ILE A 191 14.52 -5.72 8.92
C ILE A 191 13.44 -6.67 9.45
N ILE A 192 12.31 -6.79 8.74
CA ILE A 192 11.22 -7.70 9.12
C ILE A 192 11.71 -9.15 9.13
N GLY A 193 12.47 -9.58 8.13
CA GLY A 193 13.04 -10.93 8.06
C GLY A 193 13.97 -11.24 9.24
N ILE A 194 14.82 -10.29 9.63
CA ILE A 194 15.68 -10.44 10.81
C ILE A 194 14.86 -10.56 12.09
N ILE A 195 13.83 -9.71 12.26
CA ILE A 195 12.93 -9.76 13.42
C ILE A 195 12.24 -11.13 13.49
N MET A 196 11.73 -11.64 12.36
CA MET A 196 11.10 -12.96 12.31
C MET A 196 12.06 -14.06 12.75
N ILE A 197 13.30 -14.07 12.23
CA ILE A 197 14.30 -15.08 12.61
C ILE A 197 14.60 -15.01 14.12
N ILE A 198 14.71 -13.80 14.69
CA ILE A 198 14.93 -13.62 16.12
C ILE A 198 13.76 -14.19 16.94
N VAL A 199 12.53 -13.88 16.55
CA VAL A 199 11.32 -14.40 17.22
C VAL A 199 11.30 -15.93 17.16
N MET A 200 11.58 -16.52 16.01
CA MET A 200 11.62 -17.98 15.83
C MET A 200 12.73 -18.65 16.65
N PHE A 201 13.85 -17.96 16.86
CA PHE A 201 14.92 -18.48 17.70
C PHE A 201 14.50 -18.49 19.18
N LEU A 202 13.72 -17.51 19.61
CA LEU A 202 13.25 -17.37 20.99
C LEU A 202 12.13 -18.34 21.35
N ASP A 203 11.23 -18.65 20.40
CA ASP A 203 10.10 -19.57 20.62
C ASP A 203 10.43 -21.05 20.32
N GLY A 204 11.64 -21.34 19.81
CA GLY A 204 12.11 -22.68 19.48
C GLY A 204 11.62 -23.24 18.14
N SER A 205 10.70 -22.54 17.46
CA SER A 205 10.13 -22.95 16.17
C SER A 205 11.16 -22.99 15.04
N PHE A 206 12.29 -22.27 15.21
CA PHE A 206 13.41 -22.31 14.28
C PHE A 206 14.02 -23.71 14.17
N MET A 207 14.20 -24.41 15.29
CA MET A 207 14.80 -25.74 15.30
C MET A 207 13.88 -26.77 14.65
N GLU A 208 12.57 -26.69 14.92
CA GLU A 208 11.55 -27.53 14.29
C GLU A 208 11.54 -27.39 12.76
N MET A 209 11.62 -26.15 12.26
CA MET A 209 11.67 -25.87 10.82
C MET A 209 12.92 -26.45 10.16
N VAL A 210 14.08 -26.34 10.82
CA VAL A 210 15.35 -26.90 10.31
C VAL A 210 15.30 -28.42 10.25
N GLU A 211 14.71 -29.07 11.25
CA GLU A 211 14.54 -30.52 11.26
C GLU A 211 13.56 -31.00 10.18
N GLU A 212 12.43 -30.31 10.00
CA GLU A 212 11.45 -30.62 8.96
C GLU A 212 12.06 -30.48 7.55
N GLN A 213 12.82 -29.41 7.31
CA GLN A 213 13.56 -29.22 6.06
C GLN A 213 14.58 -30.34 5.79
N ARG A 214 15.29 -30.81 6.83
CA ARG A 214 16.21 -31.96 6.70
C ARG A 214 15.46 -33.25 6.34
N ARG A 215 14.29 -33.49 6.92
CA ARG A 215 13.43 -34.64 6.58
C ARG A 215 12.92 -34.58 5.14
N LEU A 216 12.62 -33.40 4.62
CA LEU A 216 12.18 -33.20 3.24
C LEU A 216 13.32 -33.36 2.21
N LYS A 217 14.55 -32.97 2.55
CA LYS A 217 15.74 -33.13 1.68
C LYS A 217 16.38 -34.52 1.72
N GLY A 218 16.09 -35.32 2.75
CA GLY A 218 16.58 -36.69 2.92
C GLY A 218 15.67 -37.77 2.30
N LYS A 219 14.60 -37.37 1.62
CA LYS A 219 13.77 -38.21 0.74
C LYS A 219 14.09 -37.89 -0.71
#